data_AF-A0A926CNM9-F1
#
_entry.id   AF-A0A926CNM9-F1
#
_cell.length_a   1.000
_cell.length_b   1.000
_cell.length_c   1.000
_cell.angle_alpha   90.00
_cell.angle_beta   90.00
_cell.angle_gamma   90.00
#
_symmetry.space_group_name_H-M   'P 1'
#
loop_
_entity.id
_entity.type
_entity.pdbx_description
1 polymer ?
#
loop_
_entity_poly.entity_id
_entity_poly.type
_entity_poly.pdbx_seq_one_letter_code
_entity_poly.pdbx_strand_id
1 'polypeptide(L)'
;FHRFAVEELLDGVYFAPTYGNTLMGLAVHKPRLPEDNWAIIYFPPCPRAMIEVVDFEDTTKLVGYGETGRVRLTTLTREFFVPRFLERDEAEREPPYGDYVWDGVRNVRPFRGFGKAVVEGVY
;
A
#
# COMPACT_ATOMS: atom_id res chain seq x y z
N PHE A 1 -2.99 12.92 8.56
CA PHE A 1 -3.39 11.99 9.63
C PHE A 1 -2.19 11.52 10.46
N HIS A 2 -1.21 10.81 9.89
CA HIS A 2 -0.06 10.23 10.62
C HIS A 2 0.63 11.20 11.62
N ARG A 3 0.98 12.42 11.19
CA ARG A 3 1.55 13.46 12.07
C ARG A 3 0.68 13.71 13.31
N PHE A 4 -0.58 14.04 13.09
CA PHE A 4 -1.54 14.32 14.17
C PHE A 4 -1.69 13.11 15.10
N ALA A 5 -1.77 11.90 14.57
CA ALA A 5 -1.85 10.69 15.39
C ALA A 5 -0.63 10.56 16.32
N VAL A 6 0.58 10.70 15.77
CA VAL A 6 1.82 10.56 16.56
C VAL A 6 2.01 11.69 17.56
N GLU A 7 1.79 12.93 17.16
CA GLU A 7 2.09 14.11 17.99
C GLU A 7 1.00 14.37 19.04
N GLU A 8 -0.27 14.14 18.72
CA GLU A 8 -1.38 14.58 19.56
C GLU A 8 -2.10 13.43 20.27
N LEU A 9 -1.99 12.18 19.77
CA LEU A 9 -2.78 11.06 20.29
C LEU A 9 -1.96 9.97 20.99
N LEU A 10 -0.71 9.76 20.55
CA LEU A 10 0.02 8.55 20.92
C LEU A 10 0.99 8.69 22.09
N ASP A 11 1.27 9.88 22.63
CA ASP A 11 2.12 10.09 23.83
C ASP A 11 3.30 9.11 23.98
N GLY A 12 4.14 9.00 22.93
CA GLY A 12 5.30 8.11 22.89
C GLY A 12 5.02 6.64 22.55
N VAL A 13 3.77 6.24 22.38
CA VAL A 13 3.35 4.91 21.89
C VAL A 13 3.73 4.77 20.41
N TYR A 14 4.20 3.57 20.06
CA TYR A 14 4.58 3.23 18.69
C TYR A 14 3.35 3.16 17.76
N PHE A 15 3.38 3.95 16.69
CA PHE A 15 2.38 3.87 15.62
C PHE A 15 2.73 2.74 14.65
N ALA A 16 1.86 1.73 14.57
CA ALA A 16 2.03 0.56 13.72
C ALA A 16 0.91 0.44 12.67
N PRO A 17 0.87 1.33 11.66
CA PRO A 17 -0.11 1.23 10.60
C PRO A 17 0.17 -0.02 9.76
N THR A 18 -0.86 -0.67 9.27
CA THR A 18 -0.70 -1.88 8.46
C THR A 18 -1.68 -1.82 7.30
N TYR A 19 -1.20 -2.17 6.11
CA TYR A 19 -2.04 -2.37 4.94
C TYR A 19 -2.24 -3.86 4.73
N GLY A 20 -3.48 -4.33 4.64
CA GLY A 20 -3.74 -5.75 4.52
C GLY A 20 -5.06 -6.06 3.87
N ASN A 21 -5.14 -7.26 3.30
CA ASN A 21 -6.37 -7.85 2.80
C ASN A 21 -6.25 -9.39 2.86
N THR A 22 -7.37 -10.07 2.64
CA THR A 22 -7.46 -11.53 2.72
C THR A 22 -6.50 -12.27 1.78
N LEU A 23 -6.18 -11.68 0.62
CA LEU A 23 -5.33 -12.32 -0.40
C LEU A 23 -3.83 -12.16 -0.09
N MET A 24 -3.44 -11.04 0.50
CA MET A 24 -2.05 -10.70 0.79
C MET A 24 -1.64 -11.03 2.23
N GLY A 25 -2.56 -11.02 3.19
CA GLY A 25 -2.23 -10.88 4.61
C GLY A 25 -1.83 -9.44 4.92
N LEU A 26 -0.72 -9.24 5.64
CA LEU A 26 -0.26 -7.91 6.06
C LEU A 26 0.99 -7.46 5.29
N ALA A 27 0.95 -6.22 4.79
CA ALA A 27 2.08 -5.42 4.35
C ALA A 27 2.49 -4.49 5.49
N VAL A 28 3.72 -4.65 5.95
CA VAL A 28 4.27 -3.89 7.08
C VAL A 28 4.72 -2.51 6.64
N HIS A 29 4.61 -1.55 7.55
CA HIS A 29 5.03 -0.19 7.28
C HIS A 29 6.54 -0.02 7.38
N LYS A 30 7.06 0.90 6.56
CA LYS A 30 8.40 1.45 6.69
C LYS A 30 8.50 2.24 8.01
N PRO A 31 9.61 2.13 8.77
CA PRO A 31 9.86 3.01 9.91
C PRO A 31 9.76 4.49 9.50
N ARG A 32 9.27 5.33 10.42
CA ARG A 32 9.13 6.77 10.15
C ARG A 32 10.51 7.40 9.98
N LEU A 33 10.78 7.94 8.79
CA LEU A 33 11.94 8.77 8.52
C LEU A 33 11.51 10.23 8.27
N PRO A 34 12.30 11.24 8.68
CA PRO A 34 11.98 12.65 8.44
C PRO A 34 11.73 12.99 6.97
N GLU A 35 12.49 12.39 6.05
CA GLU A 35 12.41 12.61 4.60
C GLU A 35 11.08 12.17 3.98
N ASP A 36 10.35 11.27 4.64
CA ASP A 36 9.06 10.78 4.14
C ASP A 36 7.91 11.76 4.42
N ASN A 37 8.18 12.87 5.11
CA ASN A 37 7.21 13.93 5.43
C ASN A 37 5.87 13.37 5.94
N TRP A 38 5.95 12.48 6.93
CA TRP A 38 4.80 11.82 7.56
C TRP A 38 3.97 10.90 6.65
N ALA A 39 4.46 10.55 5.46
CA ALA A 39 3.81 9.53 4.65
C ALA A 39 3.77 8.19 5.40
N ILE A 40 2.74 7.40 5.09
CA ILE A 40 2.68 6.01 5.53
C ILE A 40 2.98 5.15 4.30
N ILE A 41 4.01 4.32 4.43
CA ILE A 41 4.59 3.56 3.32
C ILE A 41 4.58 2.10 3.72
N TYR A 42 4.08 1.23 2.84
CA TYR A 42 3.97 -0.20 3.09
C TYR A 42 4.72 -0.99 2.03
N PHE A 43 5.36 -2.08 2.46
CA PHE A 43 5.99 -3.04 1.57
C PHE A 43 5.26 -4.38 1.64
N PRO A 44 4.82 -4.94 0.49
CA PRO A 44 4.15 -6.22 0.47
C PRO A 44 5.12 -7.34 0.86
N PRO A 45 4.61 -8.47 1.37
CA PRO A 45 5.43 -9.59 1.79
C PRO A 45 5.87 -10.45 0.58
N CYS A 46 6.80 -9.93 -0.20
CA CYS A 46 7.48 -10.66 -1.26
C CYS A 46 8.24 -11.87 -0.66
N PRO A 47 8.27 -13.03 -1.34
CA PRO A 47 7.73 -13.30 -2.68
C PRO A 47 6.26 -13.79 -2.70
N ARG A 48 5.61 -13.92 -1.53
CA ARG A 48 4.26 -14.51 -1.47
C ARG A 48 3.18 -13.59 -2.05
N ALA A 49 3.39 -12.28 -1.94
CA ALA A 49 2.52 -11.26 -2.48
C ALA A 49 3.33 -10.07 -2.99
N MET A 50 2.93 -9.56 -4.15
CA MET A 50 3.54 -8.42 -4.83
C MET A 50 2.48 -7.37 -5.09
N ILE A 51 2.81 -6.11 -4.83
CA ILE A 51 1.97 -4.97 -5.20
C ILE A 51 2.64 -4.21 -6.32
N GLU A 52 1.84 -3.84 -7.30
CA GLU A 52 2.17 -2.90 -8.36
C GLU A 52 1.20 -1.72 -8.30
N VAL A 53 1.65 -0.54 -8.74
CA VAL A 53 0.78 0.62 -8.92
C VAL A 53 0.67 0.88 -10.41
N VAL A 54 -0.55 0.77 -10.93
CA VAL A 54 -0.83 0.81 -12.37
C VAL A 54 -1.65 2.02 -12.76
N ASP A 55 -1.53 2.43 -14.02
CA ASP A 55 -2.32 3.52 -14.58
C ASP A 55 -3.83 3.24 -14.43
N PHE A 56 -4.60 4.32 -14.25
CA PHE A 56 -6.03 4.23 -13.97
C PHE A 56 -6.85 3.76 -15.19
N GLU A 57 -6.43 4.15 -16.39
CA GLU A 57 -7.12 3.86 -17.65
C GLU A 57 -6.49 2.64 -18.34
N ASP A 58 -5.17 2.48 -18.23
CA ASP A 58 -4.41 1.37 -18.80
C ASP A 58 -3.69 0.57 -17.71
N THR A 59 -4.42 -0.36 -17.10
CA THR A 59 -3.91 -1.18 -16.00
C THR A 59 -2.78 -2.14 -16.39
N THR A 60 -2.31 -2.14 -17.65
CA THR A 60 -1.13 -2.89 -18.09
C THR A 60 0.17 -2.13 -17.83
N LYS A 61 0.10 -0.82 -17.64
CA LYS A 61 1.25 0.07 -17.42
C LYS A 61 1.45 0.36 -15.94
N LEU A 62 2.71 0.31 -15.51
CA LEU A 62 3.11 0.83 -14.21
C LEU A 62 3.18 2.36 -14.27
N VAL A 63 2.77 3.02 -13.19
CA VAL A 63 3.05 4.45 -13.02
C VAL A 63 4.51 4.66 -12.58
N GLY A 64 5.03 5.87 -12.73
CA GLY A 64 6.35 6.27 -12.23
C GLY A 64 6.42 6.33 -10.71
N TYR A 65 7.64 6.41 -10.16
CA TYR A 65 7.82 6.60 -8.72
C TYR A 65 7.27 7.94 -8.26
N GLY A 66 6.53 7.93 -7.15
CA GLY A 66 5.80 9.10 -6.63
C GLY A 66 4.51 9.41 -7.39
N GLU A 67 4.23 8.75 -8.52
CA GLU A 67 2.97 8.92 -9.24
C GLU A 67 1.87 8.06 -8.60
N THR A 68 0.64 8.56 -8.64
CA THR A 68 -0.54 7.84 -8.13
C THR A 68 -1.14 6.96 -9.21
N GLY A 69 -1.46 5.73 -8.85
CA GLY A 69 -2.25 4.82 -9.68
C GLY A 69 -3.10 3.87 -8.84
N ARG A 70 -3.76 2.93 -9.50
CA ARG A 70 -4.54 1.89 -8.82
C ARG A 70 -3.61 0.78 -8.32
N VAL A 71 -3.87 0.29 -7.12
CA VAL A 71 -3.13 -0.82 -6.54
C VAL A 71 -3.52 -2.13 -7.24
N ARG A 72 -2.53 -2.91 -7.64
CA ARG A 72 -2.67 -4.23 -8.27
C ARG A 72 -1.90 -5.26 -7.46
N LEU A 73 -2.60 -6.25 -6.93
CA LEU A 73 -2.04 -7.34 -6.13
C LEU A 73 -1.82 -8.58 -6.99
N THR A 74 -0.68 -9.23 -6.81
CA THR A 74 -0.45 -10.61 -7.23
C THR A 74 -0.07 -11.45 -6.01
N THR A 75 -0.84 -12.50 -5.71
CA THR A 75 -0.51 -13.48 -4.66
C THR A 75 -0.05 -14.78 -5.32
N LEU A 76 1.08 -15.31 -4.85
CA LEU A 76 1.63 -16.58 -5.27
C LEU A 76 2.16 -17.35 -4.05
N THR A 77 1.43 -18.37 -3.65
CA THR A 77 1.85 -19.36 -2.64
C THR A 77 1.84 -20.74 -3.26
N ARG A 78 2.24 -21.77 -2.50
CA ARG A 78 2.24 -23.16 -2.98
C ARG A 78 0.82 -23.66 -3.27
N GLU A 79 -0.17 -23.16 -2.55
CA GLU A 79 -1.55 -23.61 -2.59
C GLU A 79 -2.46 -22.67 -3.39
N PHE A 80 -2.01 -21.45 -3.73
CA PHE A 80 -2.88 -20.40 -4.25
C PHE A 80 -2.17 -19.44 -5.19
N PHE A 81 -2.82 -19.09 -6.30
CA PHE A 81 -2.32 -18.12 -7.27
C PHE A 81 -3.43 -17.20 -7.75
N VAL A 82 -3.25 -15.89 -7.54
CA VAL A 82 -4.13 -14.84 -8.05
C VAL A 82 -3.26 -13.78 -8.73
N PRO A 83 -3.20 -13.77 -10.07
CA PRO A 83 -2.46 -12.76 -10.79
C PRO A 83 -3.25 -11.46 -10.96
N ARG A 84 -2.57 -10.33 -10.80
CA ARG A 84 -3.02 -9.02 -11.29
C ARG A 84 -4.43 -8.61 -10.83
N PHE A 85 -4.78 -8.94 -9.60
CA PHE A 85 -6.04 -8.53 -8.98
C PHE A 85 -6.02 -7.03 -8.73
N LEU A 86 -6.99 -6.31 -9.29
CA LEU A 86 -7.11 -4.87 -9.07
C LEU A 86 -7.80 -4.60 -7.74
N GLU A 87 -7.05 -4.04 -6.80
CA GLU A 87 -7.55 -3.68 -5.48
C GLU A 87 -8.58 -2.55 -5.56
N ARG A 88 -9.24 -2.29 -4.44
CA ARG A 88 -10.14 -1.14 -4.28
C ARG A 88 -9.42 0.07 -3.69
N ASP A 89 -8.10 0.06 -3.78
CA ASP A 89 -7.23 1.12 -3.28
C ASP A 89 -6.42 1.75 -4.42
N GLU A 90 -6.04 2.99 -4.21
CA GLU A 90 -5.03 3.71 -4.97
C GLU A 90 -3.91 4.17 -4.03
N ALA A 91 -2.72 4.34 -4.57
CA ALA A 91 -1.54 4.75 -3.81
C ALA A 91 -0.51 5.41 -4.74
N GLU A 92 0.46 6.09 -4.14
CA GLU A 92 1.67 6.47 -4.85
C GLU A 92 2.64 5.27 -4.93
N ARG A 93 3.32 5.09 -6.06
CA ARG A 93 4.36 4.04 -6.21
C ARG A 93 5.61 4.44 -5.43
N GLU A 94 6.00 3.62 -4.46
CA GLU A 94 7.20 3.85 -3.65
C GLU A 94 8.39 3.04 -4.20
N PRO A 95 9.61 3.63 -4.28
CA PRO A 95 10.81 2.87 -4.59
C PRO A 95 11.21 1.87 -3.48
N PRO A 96 12.10 0.92 -3.79
CA PRO A 96 12.70 0.02 -2.81
C PRO A 96 13.34 0.73 -1.60
N TYR A 97 13.34 0.07 -0.44
CA TYR A 97 13.91 0.61 0.80
C TYR A 97 14.59 -0.49 1.65
N GLY A 98 15.88 -0.32 1.93
CA GLY A 98 16.63 -1.25 2.79
C GLY A 98 16.54 -2.69 2.28
N ASP A 99 16.08 -3.59 3.14
CA ASP A 99 15.88 -5.02 2.80
C ASP A 99 14.68 -5.26 1.88
N TYR A 100 13.77 -4.30 1.75
CA TYR A 100 12.66 -4.35 0.79
C TYR A 100 13.18 -3.93 -0.59
N VAL A 101 13.82 -4.86 -1.30
CA VAL A 101 14.41 -4.65 -2.64
C VAL A 101 13.38 -4.59 -3.79
N TRP A 102 12.09 -4.44 -3.45
CA TRP A 102 10.96 -4.33 -4.37
C TRP A 102 10.15 -3.07 -4.05
N ASP A 103 9.27 -2.69 -4.96
CA ASP A 103 8.44 -1.48 -4.82
C ASP A 103 7.43 -1.58 -3.67
N GLY A 104 7.16 -0.46 -3.05
CA GLY A 104 6.12 -0.30 -2.03
C GLY A 104 4.95 0.55 -2.50
N VAL A 105 4.03 0.81 -1.58
CA VAL A 105 2.92 1.74 -1.77
C VAL A 105 2.92 2.81 -0.69
N ARG A 106 2.74 4.05 -1.10
CA ARG A 106 2.71 5.24 -0.24
C ARG A 106 1.30 5.82 -0.19
N ASN A 107 0.85 6.19 1.01
CA ASN A 107 -0.41 6.89 1.29
C ASN A 107 -1.64 6.21 0.68
N VAL A 108 -1.76 4.89 0.89
CA VAL A 108 -2.88 4.07 0.45
C VAL A 108 -4.22 4.69 0.87
N ARG A 109 -5.16 4.74 -0.08
CA ARG A 109 -6.49 5.34 0.10
C ARG A 109 -7.51 4.67 -0.82
N PRO A 110 -8.82 4.78 -0.53
CA PRO A 110 -9.86 4.21 -1.39
C PRO A 110 -9.75 4.67 -2.84
N PHE A 111 -9.92 3.73 -3.78
CA PHE A 111 -9.85 4.01 -5.21
C PHE A 111 -11.00 4.93 -5.64
N ARG A 112 -10.63 6.06 -6.24
CA ARG A 112 -11.57 7.13 -6.64
C ARG A 112 -12.62 6.73 -7.68
N GLY A 113 -12.37 5.67 -8.45
CA GLY A 113 -13.26 5.24 -9.53
C GLY A 113 -14.55 4.58 -9.03
N PHE A 114 -14.59 4.14 -7.77
CA PHE A 114 -15.83 3.67 -7.15
C PHE A 114 -16.62 4.88 -6.62
N GLY A 115 -17.89 5.01 -7.02
CA GLY A 115 -18.76 6.08 -6.54
C GLY A 115 -18.91 6.12 -5.01
N LYS A 116 -19.55 7.18 -4.49
CA LYS A 116 -19.63 7.63 -3.08
C LYS A 116 -19.90 6.60 -1.95
N ALA A 117 -20.19 5.33 -2.23
CA ALA A 117 -20.41 4.29 -1.24
C ALA A 117 -19.23 3.31 -1.19
N VAL A 118 -18.03 3.78 -0.83
CA VAL A 118 -17.03 2.86 -0.30
C VAL A 118 -17.30 2.75 1.20
N VAL A 119 -17.90 1.64 1.61
CA VAL A 119 -17.94 1.29 3.04
C VAL A 119 -16.52 0.96 3.45
N GLU A 120 -15.94 1.78 4.31
CA GLU A 120 -14.68 1.49 4.99
C GLU A 120 -14.91 0.26 5.90
N GLY A 121 -14.63 -0.93 5.36
CA GLY A 121 -14.69 -2.19 6.08
C GLY A 121 -13.29 -2.61 6.50
N VAL A 122 -13.09 -2.85 7.80
CA VAL A 122 -11.90 -3.52 8.31
C VAL A 122 -11.90 -4.96 7.77
N TYR A 123 -10.82 -5.37 7.12
CA TYR A 123 -10.59 -6.76 6.70
C TYR A 123 -9.84 -7.53 7.78
#